data_AF-A0A836TCU4-F1
#
_entry.id   AF-A0A836TCU4-F1
#
_cell.length_a   1.000
_cell.length_b   1.000
_cell.length_c   1.000
_cell.angle_alpha   90.00
_cell.angle_beta   90.00
_cell.angle_gamma   90.00
#
_symmetry.space_group_name_H-M   'P 1'
#
loop_
_entity.id
_entity.type
_entity.pdbx_description
1 polymer ?
#
loop_
_entity_poly.entity_id
_entity_poly.type
_entity_poly.pdbx_seq_one_letter_code
_entity_poly.pdbx_strand_id
1 'polypeptide(L)'
;MSTTETSAEVKAKILLDEANLAFSETSERRDSKGERNLEGSAWEEGRMEGEYDEADYQKILELQMNAAIACDEHPELEDKTAELFQSITPENADEVLKTVLKDSDIMILGKSAVTTFILRFPTVQSFVNKGHPLVLAMDEYMLENADAQNWHDYNNIAKENNWL
;
A
#
# COMPACT_ATOMS: atom_id res chain seq x y z
N MET A 1 -9.91 -7.39 24.33
CA MET A 1 -10.06 -7.92 22.96
C MET A 1 -9.49 -6.85 22.05
N SER A 2 -8.30 -7.09 21.51
CA SER A 2 -7.79 -6.24 20.42
C SER A 2 -8.69 -6.52 19.22
N THR A 3 -9.53 -5.55 18.84
CA THR A 3 -10.33 -5.65 17.63
C THR A 3 -9.39 -5.35 16.47
N THR A 4 -8.95 -6.39 15.76
CA THR A 4 -8.20 -6.27 14.50
C THR A 4 -9.10 -5.74 13.37
N GLU A 5 -10.15 -4.98 13.70
CA GLU A 5 -11.07 -4.38 12.74
C GLU A 5 -10.52 -3.01 12.35
N THR A 6 -10.50 -2.73 11.06
CA THR A 6 -9.97 -1.47 10.54
C THR A 6 -11.11 -0.48 10.43
N SER A 7 -10.98 0.66 11.11
CA SER A 7 -11.99 1.72 11.08
C SER A 7 -12.09 2.35 9.70
N ALA A 8 -13.25 2.97 9.40
CA ALA A 8 -13.43 3.68 8.13
C ALA A 8 -12.40 4.79 7.92
N GLU A 9 -12.02 5.47 9.02
CA GLU A 9 -10.98 6.50 9.03
C GLU A 9 -9.62 5.94 8.59
N VAL A 10 -9.20 4.81 9.18
CA VAL A 10 -7.92 4.18 8.85
C VAL A 10 -7.93 3.66 7.41
N LYS A 11 -9.03 3.05 6.95
CA LYS A 11 -9.17 2.61 5.55
C LYS A 11 -9.02 3.77 4.57
N ALA A 12 -9.75 4.87 4.80
CA ALA A 12 -9.69 6.04 3.94
C ALA A 12 -8.29 6.65 3.92
N LYS A 13 -7.64 6.78 5.09
CA LYS A 13 -6.28 7.27 5.21
C LYS A 13 -5.28 6.41 4.45
N ILE A 14 -5.29 5.09 4.64
CA ILE A 14 -4.39 4.18 3.93
C ILE A 14 -4.60 4.30 2.41
N LEU A 15 -5.84 4.20 1.93
CA LEU A 15 -6.12 4.24 0.49
C LEU A 15 -5.68 5.57 -0.16
N LEU A 16 -5.84 6.70 0.54
CA LEU A 16 -5.49 8.01 0.03
C LEU A 16 -3.98 8.30 0.12
N ASP A 17 -3.34 7.93 1.23
CA ASP A 17 -1.89 8.10 1.42
C ASP A 17 -1.11 7.25 0.42
N GLU A 18 -1.51 5.98 0.26
CA GLU A 18 -0.89 5.08 -0.71
C GLU A 18 -1.15 5.51 -2.17
N ALA A 19 -2.34 6.05 -2.45
CA ALA A 19 -2.60 6.64 -3.76
C ALA A 19 -1.70 7.85 -4.05
N ASN A 20 -1.38 8.65 -3.04
CA ASN A 20 -0.46 9.77 -3.17
C ASN A 20 1.01 9.29 -3.32
N LEU A 21 1.42 8.30 -2.53
CA LEU A 21 2.76 7.69 -2.62
C LEU A 21 3.03 7.10 -4.01
N ALA A 22 2.02 6.57 -4.70
CA ALA A 22 2.16 6.09 -6.07
C ALA A 22 2.68 7.16 -7.05
N PHE A 23 2.37 8.44 -6.85
CA PHE A 23 2.95 9.53 -7.65
C PHE A 23 4.44 9.71 -7.40
N SER A 24 4.85 9.62 -6.14
CA SER A 24 6.27 9.66 -5.76
C SER A 24 7.02 8.48 -6.37
N GLU A 25 6.51 7.25 -6.23
CA GLU A 25 7.11 6.06 -6.82
C GLU A 25 7.17 6.14 -8.36
N THR A 26 6.14 6.70 -8.99
CA THR A 26 6.10 6.92 -10.44
C THR A 26 7.22 7.86 -10.91
N SER A 27 7.60 8.85 -10.09
CA SER A 27 8.70 9.77 -10.39
C SER A 27 10.09 9.12 -10.29
N GLU A 28 10.22 8.03 -9.54
CA GLU A 28 11.47 7.27 -9.38
C GLU A 28 11.69 6.23 -10.50
N ARG A 29 10.69 6.01 -11.34
CA ARG A 29 10.77 5.05 -12.44
C ARG A 29 11.82 5.44 -13.47
N ARG A 30 12.41 4.43 -14.09
CA ARG A 30 13.45 4.56 -15.13
C ARG A 30 12.87 4.80 -16.53
N ASP A 31 11.59 4.52 -16.71
CA ASP A 31 10.85 4.75 -17.94
C ASP A 31 10.10 6.10 -17.92
N SER A 32 9.67 6.55 -19.11
CA SER A 32 8.97 7.82 -19.28
C SER A 32 7.47 7.63 -19.47
N LYS A 33 6.71 8.70 -19.23
CA LYS A 33 5.28 8.78 -19.57
C LYS A 33 5.05 8.39 -21.03
N GLY A 34 4.13 7.44 -21.26
CA GLY A 34 3.84 6.88 -22.58
C GLY A 34 4.71 5.68 -23.00
N GLU A 35 5.72 5.32 -22.21
CA GLU A 35 6.63 4.19 -22.45
C GLU A 35 6.64 3.18 -21.29
N ARG A 36 5.59 3.19 -20.44
CA ARG A 36 5.51 2.40 -19.21
C ARG A 36 5.65 0.90 -19.49
N ASN A 37 6.57 0.25 -18.80
CA ASN A 37 6.86 -1.19 -18.91
C ASN A 37 7.30 -1.78 -17.55
N LEU A 38 7.51 -3.09 -17.46
CA LEU A 38 7.88 -3.74 -16.19
C LEU A 38 9.30 -3.37 -15.77
N GLU A 39 10.22 -3.26 -16.73
CA GLU A 39 11.64 -2.98 -16.55
C GLU A 39 11.91 -1.54 -16.06
N GLY A 40 10.95 -0.63 -16.25
CA GLY A 40 11.01 0.73 -15.77
C GLY A 40 10.78 0.89 -14.27
N SER A 41 10.33 -0.17 -13.59
CA SER A 41 10.11 -0.16 -12.14
C SER A 41 11.41 0.10 -11.37
N ALA A 42 11.35 0.95 -10.33
CA ALA A 42 12.45 1.14 -9.38
C ALA A 42 12.52 0.01 -8.33
N TRP A 43 11.57 -0.93 -8.38
CA TRP A 43 11.48 -2.06 -7.46
C TRP A 43 12.47 -3.17 -7.83
N GLU A 44 13.30 -3.57 -6.88
CA GLU A 44 14.34 -4.59 -7.08
C GLU A 44 14.03 -5.82 -6.23
N GLU A 45 14.45 -7.01 -6.69
CA GLU A 45 14.20 -8.29 -6.00
C GLU A 45 14.62 -8.25 -4.51
N GLY A 46 15.69 -7.50 -4.20
CA GLY A 46 16.18 -7.32 -2.82
C GLY A 46 15.14 -6.72 -1.86
N ARG A 47 14.09 -6.04 -2.37
CA ARG A 47 12.99 -5.51 -1.54
C ARG A 47 12.04 -6.59 -1.02
N MET A 48 12.04 -7.79 -1.62
CA MET A 48 11.30 -8.98 -1.13
C MET A 48 12.03 -9.69 0.02
N GLU A 49 13.35 -9.49 0.12
CA GLU A 49 14.24 -10.15 1.09
C GLU A 49 14.08 -11.69 1.08
N GLY A 50 14.38 -12.40 2.18
CA GLY A 50 14.39 -13.88 2.26
C GLY A 50 13.06 -14.61 2.04
N GLU A 51 12.03 -13.91 1.57
CA GLU A 51 10.71 -14.45 1.20
C GLU A 51 10.38 -14.15 -0.26
N TYR A 52 11.41 -14.05 -1.10
CA TYR A 52 11.25 -13.89 -2.53
C TYR A 52 10.41 -15.03 -3.13
N ASP A 53 9.33 -14.65 -3.80
CA ASP A 53 8.57 -15.49 -4.72
C ASP A 53 8.52 -14.76 -6.07
N GLU A 54 8.85 -15.49 -7.14
CA GLU A 54 8.91 -14.92 -8.49
C GLU A 54 7.53 -14.44 -8.96
N ALA A 55 6.47 -15.21 -8.68
CA ALA A 55 5.13 -14.84 -9.11
C ALA A 55 4.65 -13.57 -8.40
N ASP A 56 4.92 -13.47 -7.10
CA ASP A 56 4.61 -12.27 -6.31
C ASP A 56 5.45 -11.08 -6.78
N TYR A 57 6.75 -11.26 -7.05
CA TYR A 57 7.61 -10.21 -7.57
C TYR A 57 7.12 -9.69 -8.93
N GLN A 58 6.84 -10.58 -9.88
CA GLN A 58 6.26 -10.19 -11.18
C GLN A 58 4.92 -9.47 -10.98
N LYS A 59 4.10 -9.93 -10.03
CA LYS A 59 2.83 -9.28 -9.75
C LYS A 59 3.00 -7.85 -9.24
N ILE A 60 3.99 -7.61 -8.38
CA ILE A 60 4.33 -6.28 -7.90
C ILE A 60 4.78 -5.38 -9.06
N LEU A 61 5.60 -5.89 -9.99
CA LEU A 61 6.02 -5.12 -11.16
C LEU A 61 4.82 -4.71 -12.04
N GLU A 62 3.85 -5.62 -12.24
CA GLU A 62 2.61 -5.30 -12.96
C GLU A 62 1.79 -4.23 -12.24
N LEU A 63 1.64 -4.33 -10.93
CA LEU A 63 0.90 -3.36 -10.12
C LEU A 63 1.55 -1.97 -10.19
N GLN A 64 2.87 -1.90 -10.05
CA GLN A 64 3.66 -0.68 -10.16
C GLN A 64 3.56 -0.04 -11.54
N MET A 65 3.57 -0.83 -12.61
CA MET A 65 3.37 -0.33 -13.97
C MET A 65 1.96 0.25 -14.14
N ASN A 66 0.93 -0.45 -13.66
CA ASN A 66 -0.46 0.01 -13.77
C ASN A 66 -0.71 1.28 -12.94
N ALA A 67 -0.11 1.40 -11.75
CA ALA A 67 -0.17 2.62 -10.96
C ALA A 67 0.48 3.80 -11.68
N ALA A 68 1.64 3.59 -12.30
CA ALA A 68 2.31 4.63 -13.09
C ALA A 68 1.48 5.10 -14.30
N ILE A 69 0.78 4.17 -14.97
CA ILE A 69 -0.16 4.52 -16.06
C ILE A 69 -1.31 5.37 -15.50
N ALA A 70 -1.91 4.99 -14.37
CA ALA A 70 -2.98 5.77 -13.75
C ALA A 70 -2.50 7.17 -13.32
N CYS A 71 -1.31 7.29 -12.74
CA CYS A 71 -0.70 8.58 -12.41
C CYS A 71 -0.43 9.45 -13.65
N ASP A 72 -0.02 8.83 -14.77
CA ASP A 72 0.20 9.54 -16.03
C ASP A 72 -1.12 10.05 -16.65
N GLU A 73 -2.18 9.23 -16.60
CA GLU A 73 -3.50 9.56 -17.16
C GLU A 73 -4.26 10.56 -16.29
N HIS A 74 -4.06 10.51 -14.97
CA HIS A 74 -4.82 11.27 -13.99
C HIS A 74 -3.91 12.03 -12.99
N PRO A 75 -3.09 12.98 -13.44
CA PRO A 75 -2.21 13.76 -12.57
C PRO A 75 -2.97 14.58 -11.51
N GLU A 76 -4.24 14.92 -11.77
CA GLU A 76 -5.10 15.62 -10.80
C GLU A 76 -5.39 14.81 -9.53
N LEU A 77 -5.16 13.49 -9.54
CA LEU A 77 -5.38 12.66 -8.36
C LEU A 77 -4.36 12.93 -7.27
N GLU A 78 -3.16 13.45 -7.59
CA GLU A 78 -2.15 13.79 -6.58
C GLU A 78 -2.71 14.83 -5.59
N ASP A 79 -3.21 15.95 -6.11
CA ASP A 79 -3.83 17.01 -5.30
C ASP A 79 -5.14 16.53 -4.65
N LYS A 80 -6.00 15.85 -5.43
CA LYS A 80 -7.31 15.38 -4.94
C LYS A 80 -7.18 14.40 -3.77
N THR A 81 -6.22 13.47 -3.84
CA THR A 81 -6.00 12.49 -2.77
C THR A 81 -5.48 13.16 -1.50
N ALA A 82 -4.58 14.14 -1.64
CA ALA A 82 -4.07 14.93 -0.52
C ALA A 82 -5.17 15.79 0.13
N GLU A 83 -6.02 16.45 -0.66
CA GLU A 83 -7.15 17.23 -0.16
C GLU A 83 -8.17 16.34 0.59
N LEU A 84 -8.53 15.20 0.00
CA LEU A 84 -9.43 14.24 0.65
C LEU A 84 -8.82 13.73 1.97
N PHE A 85 -7.53 13.41 1.99
CA PHE A 85 -6.84 12.94 3.19
C PHE A 85 -6.88 13.98 4.31
N GLN A 86 -6.58 15.24 3.99
CA GLN A 86 -6.61 16.35 4.95
C GLN A 86 -8.03 16.66 5.45
N SER A 87 -9.07 16.31 4.68
CA SER A 87 -10.46 16.52 5.07
C SER A 87 -11.00 15.49 6.07
N ILE A 88 -10.29 14.37 6.29
CA ILE A 88 -10.78 13.29 7.15
C ILE A 88 -10.84 13.74 8.61
N THR A 89 -12.04 13.63 9.19
CA THR A 89 -12.31 13.75 10.62
C THR A 89 -13.05 12.50 11.10
N PRO A 90 -13.08 12.23 12.42
CA PRO A 90 -13.86 11.12 12.95
C PRO A 90 -15.34 11.16 12.57
N GLU A 91 -15.91 12.35 12.33
CA GLU A 91 -17.32 12.54 12.01
C GLU A 91 -17.67 12.28 10.54
N ASN A 92 -16.71 12.44 9.61
CA ASN A 92 -16.96 12.30 8.17
C ASN A 92 -16.26 11.08 7.53
N ALA A 93 -15.49 10.31 8.31
CA ALA A 93 -14.66 9.21 7.81
C ALA A 93 -15.42 8.20 6.94
N ASP A 94 -16.65 7.82 7.32
CA ASP A 94 -17.50 6.92 6.54
C ASP A 94 -17.90 7.50 5.17
N GLU A 95 -18.16 8.82 5.10
CA GLU A 95 -18.55 9.50 3.87
C GLU A 95 -17.35 9.66 2.93
N VAL A 96 -16.18 9.99 3.49
CA VAL A 96 -14.92 10.06 2.75
C VAL A 96 -14.57 8.68 2.21
N LEU A 97 -14.62 7.62 3.04
CA LEU A 97 -14.36 6.26 2.59
C LEU A 97 -15.30 5.84 1.45
N LYS A 98 -16.61 6.12 1.56
CA LYS A 98 -17.55 5.85 0.46
C LYS A 98 -17.22 6.59 -0.83
N THR A 99 -16.62 7.79 -0.72
CA THR A 99 -16.17 8.57 -1.88
C THR A 99 -14.95 7.91 -2.51
N VAL A 100 -13.96 7.55 -1.69
CA VAL A 100 -12.75 6.82 -2.10
C VAL A 100 -13.10 5.50 -2.80
N LEU A 101 -13.96 4.67 -2.20
CA LEU A 101 -14.35 3.37 -2.75
C LEU A 101 -15.13 3.44 -4.07
N LYS A 102 -15.73 4.60 -4.39
CA LYS A 102 -16.45 4.82 -5.65
C LYS A 102 -15.57 5.35 -6.77
N ASP A 103 -14.38 5.85 -6.43
CA ASP A 103 -13.45 6.42 -7.38
C ASP A 103 -12.54 5.32 -7.93
N SER A 104 -12.75 4.93 -9.19
CA SER A 104 -12.02 3.82 -9.80
C SER A 104 -10.51 4.07 -9.83
N ASP A 105 -10.11 5.32 -10.00
CA ASP A 105 -8.72 5.66 -10.29
C ASP A 105 -7.93 5.71 -8.99
N ILE A 106 -8.52 6.27 -7.91
CA ILE A 106 -7.98 6.12 -6.55
C ILE A 106 -7.89 4.65 -6.16
N MET A 107 -8.90 3.84 -6.51
CA MET A 107 -8.90 2.41 -6.19
C MET A 107 -7.86 1.59 -6.97
N ILE A 108 -7.48 2.00 -8.18
CA ILE A 108 -6.35 1.40 -8.90
C ILE A 108 -5.05 1.63 -8.14
N LEU A 109 -4.80 2.87 -7.69
CA LEU A 109 -3.60 3.23 -6.95
C LEU A 109 -3.56 2.53 -5.57
N GLY A 110 -4.67 2.60 -4.83
CA GLY A 110 -4.81 1.92 -3.54
C GLY A 110 -4.65 0.40 -3.64
N LYS A 111 -5.22 -0.24 -4.67
CA LYS A 111 -5.01 -1.67 -4.93
C LYS A 111 -3.55 -2.00 -5.18
N SER A 112 -2.87 -1.20 -6.01
CA SER A 112 -1.47 -1.41 -6.34
C SER A 112 -0.61 -1.46 -5.09
N ALA A 113 -0.71 -0.44 -4.25
CA ALA A 113 0.07 -0.32 -3.03
C ALA A 113 -0.31 -1.35 -1.96
N VAL A 114 -1.61 -1.53 -1.70
CA VAL A 114 -2.08 -2.47 -0.67
C VAL A 114 -1.72 -3.92 -1.03
N THR A 115 -1.92 -4.33 -2.28
CA THR A 115 -1.49 -5.66 -2.72
C THR A 115 0.03 -5.79 -2.67
N THR A 116 0.78 -4.77 -3.11
CA THR A 116 2.26 -4.79 -3.02
C THR A 116 2.74 -4.97 -1.58
N PHE A 117 2.13 -4.26 -0.62
CA PHE A 117 2.44 -4.40 0.80
C PHE A 117 2.22 -5.83 1.31
N ILE A 118 1.10 -6.47 0.95
CA ILE A 118 0.78 -7.84 1.40
C ILE A 118 1.65 -8.88 0.70
N LEU A 119 1.98 -8.70 -0.57
CA LEU A 119 2.92 -9.60 -1.27
C LEU A 119 4.34 -9.49 -0.70
N ARG A 120 4.75 -8.28 -0.30
CA ARG A 120 6.04 -8.08 0.39
C ARG A 120 6.05 -8.65 1.81
N PHE A 121 4.90 -8.60 2.48
CA PHE A 121 4.69 -9.06 3.86
C PHE A 121 3.52 -10.04 3.94
N PRO A 122 3.66 -11.30 3.50
CA PRO A 122 2.55 -12.25 3.42
C PRO A 122 1.97 -12.65 4.80
N THR A 123 2.72 -12.40 5.88
CA THR A 123 2.30 -12.70 7.24
C THR A 123 2.68 -11.58 8.22
N VAL A 124 2.01 -11.53 9.37
CA VAL A 124 2.43 -10.65 10.48
C VAL A 124 3.89 -10.88 10.85
N GLN A 125 4.36 -12.13 10.85
CA GLN A 125 5.75 -12.46 11.18
C GLN A 125 6.73 -11.86 10.15
N SER A 126 6.40 -11.95 8.86
CA SER A 126 7.18 -11.31 7.80
C SER A 126 7.27 -9.81 8.00
N PHE A 127 6.13 -9.17 8.25
CA PHE A 127 6.05 -7.74 8.52
C PHE A 127 6.90 -7.32 9.73
N VAL A 128 6.79 -8.04 10.85
CA VAL A 128 7.56 -7.76 12.07
C VAL A 128 9.06 -7.95 11.85
N ASN A 129 9.45 -9.00 11.11
CA ASN A 129 10.86 -9.30 10.85
C ASN A 129 11.54 -8.29 9.93
N LYS A 130 10.84 -7.78 8.91
CA LYS A 130 11.37 -6.88 7.89
C LYS A 130 11.11 -5.40 8.19
N GLY A 131 10.08 -5.09 8.97
CA GLY A 131 9.63 -3.73 9.31
C GLY A 131 10.38 -3.09 10.49
N HIS A 132 11.27 -3.82 11.17
CA HIS A 132 12.11 -3.29 12.25
C HIS A 132 13.59 -3.31 11.87
N PRO A 133 14.22 -2.14 11.63
CA PRO A 133 15.67 -2.02 11.36
C PRO A 133 16.61 -2.43 12.53
N LEU A 134 16.12 -2.98 13.64
CA LEU A 134 16.83 -2.99 14.93
C LEU A 134 16.69 -4.27 15.76
N VAL A 135 16.58 -5.45 15.17
CA VAL A 135 16.78 -6.72 15.93
C VAL A 135 18.03 -7.44 15.45
N LEU A 136 19.14 -6.70 15.47
CA LEU A 136 20.42 -7.31 15.78
C LEU A 136 20.54 -7.33 17.30
N ALA A 137 20.40 -8.53 17.86
CA ALA A 137 20.75 -8.93 19.22
C ALA A 137 19.82 -8.47 20.37
N MET A 138 19.35 -9.49 21.11
CA MET A 138 18.84 -9.43 22.49
C MET A 138 17.46 -8.80 22.68
N ASP A 139 16.41 -9.61 22.55
CA ASP A 139 15.38 -9.80 23.58
C ASP A 139 14.11 -10.39 22.95
N GLU A 140 13.96 -11.71 23.06
CA GLU A 140 12.75 -12.48 22.72
C GLU A 140 11.50 -12.05 23.53
N TYR A 141 11.58 -10.98 24.34
CA TYR A 141 10.56 -10.54 25.29
C TYR A 141 9.87 -9.21 24.96
N MET A 142 10.35 -8.47 23.94
CA MET A 142 9.72 -7.20 23.49
C MET A 142 8.79 -7.40 22.28
N LEU A 143 8.58 -8.65 21.86
CA LEU A 143 7.81 -9.09 20.68
C LEU A 143 6.28 -9.13 20.88
N GLU A 144 5.74 -8.77 22.04
CA GLU A 144 4.31 -8.97 22.33
C GLU A 144 3.39 -7.75 22.19
N ASN A 145 3.88 -6.50 22.00
CA ASN A 145 2.98 -5.33 22.16
C ASN A 145 3.15 -4.15 21.18
N ALA A 146 3.93 -4.28 20.11
CA ALA A 146 3.67 -3.45 18.93
C ALA A 146 2.66 -4.25 18.08
N ASP A 147 1.38 -4.19 18.45
CA ASP A 147 0.29 -4.81 17.70
C ASP A 147 0.52 -4.49 16.23
N ALA A 148 0.69 -5.52 15.39
CA ALA A 148 0.93 -5.39 13.94
C ALA A 148 -0.35 -4.90 13.22
N GLN A 149 -1.01 -3.90 13.81
CA GLN A 149 -2.29 -3.35 13.42
C GLN A 149 -2.21 -2.80 12.00
N ASN A 150 -1.10 -2.14 11.63
CA ASN A 150 -0.87 -1.73 10.24
C ASN A 150 -0.93 -2.93 9.28
N TRP A 151 -0.30 -4.05 9.60
CA TRP A 151 -0.40 -5.24 8.74
C TRP A 151 -1.85 -5.75 8.66
N HIS A 152 -2.55 -5.80 9.80
CA HIS A 152 -3.95 -6.16 9.84
C HIS A 152 -4.82 -5.20 9.00
N ASP A 153 -4.52 -3.91 9.01
CA ASP A 153 -5.27 -2.90 8.28
C ASP A 153 -5.16 -3.08 6.77
N TYR A 154 -3.94 -3.25 6.27
CA TYR A 154 -3.71 -3.53 4.85
C TYR A 154 -4.34 -4.86 4.43
N ASN A 155 -4.19 -5.90 5.26
CA ASN A 155 -4.75 -7.22 4.98
C ASN A 155 -6.28 -7.23 4.98
N ASN A 156 -6.91 -6.48 5.89
CA ASN A 156 -8.37 -6.33 5.92
C ASN A 156 -8.87 -5.60 4.68
N ILE A 157 -8.24 -4.48 4.30
CA ILE A 157 -8.58 -3.75 3.07
C ILE A 157 -8.46 -4.67 1.85
N ALA A 158 -7.36 -5.41 1.73
CA ALA A 158 -7.12 -6.32 0.62
C ALA A 158 -8.19 -7.43 0.53
N LYS A 159 -8.57 -8.02 1.67
CA LYS A 159 -9.59 -9.08 1.75
C LYS A 159 -10.99 -8.57 1.46
N GLU A 160 -11.38 -7.45 2.03
CA GLU A 160 -12.71 -6.84 1.83
C GLU A 160 -12.95 -6.47 0.36
N ASN A 161 -11.89 -6.10 -0.37
CA ASN A 161 -11.95 -5.72 -1.77
C ASN A 161 -11.58 -6.86 -2.75
N ASN A 162 -11.30 -8.07 -2.25
CA ASN A 162 -10.91 -9.24 -3.05
C ASN A 162 -9.70 -8.97 -3.98
N TRP A 163 -8.62 -8.46 -3.39
CA TRP A 163 -7.38 -8.11 -4.10
C TRP A 163 -6.24 -9.13 -3.94
N LEU A 164 -6.47 -10.19 -3.15
CA LEU A 164 -5.58 -11.33 -2.93
C LEU A 164 -6.13 -12.58 -3.59
#